data_AF-A0A084IKQ1-F1
#
_entry.id   AF-A0A084IKQ1-F1
#
_cell.length_a   1.000
_cell.length_b   1.000
_cell.length_c   1.000
_cell.angle_alpha   90.00
_cell.angle_beta   90.00
_cell.angle_gamma   90.00
#
_symmetry.space_group_name_H-M   'P 1'
#
loop_
_entity.id
_entity.type
_entity.pdbx_description
1 polymer ?
#
loop_
_entity_poly.entity_id
_entity_poly.type
_entity_poly.pdbx_seq_one_letter_code
_entity_poly.pdbx_strand_id
1 'polypeptide(L)' 'MTELANIHPGDVLLEEFLKPMGIGVSLFADEIDLSLDSVNQLIAGRRSVAPADAHNFANYFGIAVSF' A
#
# COMPACT_ATOMS: atom_id res chain seq x y z
N MET A 1 -27.81 0.26 7.53
CA MET A 1 -26.74 -0.06 6.58
C MET A 1 -25.49 0.54 7.17
N THR A 2 -24.59 -0.27 7.72
CA THR A 2 -23.33 0.21 8.28
C THR A 2 -22.49 0.69 7.10
N GLU A 3 -22.34 2.01 6.96
CA GLU A 3 -21.32 2.56 6.06
C GLU A 3 -19.98 1.96 6.51
N LEU A 4 -19.38 1.12 5.67
CA LEU A 4 -17.98 0.75 5.83
C LEU A 4 -17.23 2.08 5.84
N ALA A 5 -16.59 2.41 6.95
CA ALA A 5 -15.64 3.52 6.98
C ALA A 5 -14.74 3.34 5.75
N ASN A 6 -14.67 4.35 4.90
CA ASN A 6 -13.93 4.25 3.64
C ASN A 6 -12.43 4.31 3.98
N ILE A 7 -11.91 3.22 4.53
CA ILE A 7 -10.51 3.08 4.93
C ILE A 7 -9.69 3.15 3.66
N HIS A 8 -8.81 4.14 3.58
CA HIS A 8 -7.99 4.29 2.39
C HIS A 8 -6.96 3.16 2.35
N PRO A 9 -6.68 2.54 1.19
CA PRO A 9 -5.67 1.49 1.08
C PRO A 9 -4.30 1.91 1.61
N GLY A 10 -3.99 3.21 1.55
CA GLY A 10 -2.78 3.79 2.14
C GLY A 10 -2.72 3.73 3.67
N ASP A 11 -3.86 3.89 4.35
CA ASP A 11 -3.93 3.74 5.81
C ASP A 11 -3.66 2.28 6.19
N VAL A 12 -4.27 1.33 5.45
CA VAL A 12 -4.04 -0.11 5.64
C VAL A 12 -2.57 -0.45 5.40
N LEU A 13 -1.99 0.02 4.28
CA LEU A 13 -0.58 -0.20 3.96
C LEU A 13 0.34 0.26 5.11
N LEU A 14 0.09 1.45 5.66
CA LEU A 14 0.94 1.98 6.72
C LEU A 14 0.75 1.23 8.05
N GLU A 15 -0.50 1.07 8.49
CA GLU A 15 -0.81 0.59 9.84
C GLU A 15 -0.75 -0.95 9.96
N GLU A 16 -1.11 -1.68 8.92
CA GLU A 16 -1.20 -3.15 8.96
C GLU A 16 0.01 -3.86 8.35
N PHE A 17 0.82 -3.16 7.54
CA PHE A 17 1.98 -3.74 6.87
C PHE A 17 3.30 -3.08 7.27
N LEU A 18 3.50 -1.81 6.90
CA LEU A 18 4.82 -1.18 7.06
C LEU A 18 5.22 -1.02 8.53
N LYS A 19 4.31 -0.54 9.39
CA LYS A 19 4.58 -0.39 10.83
C LYS A 19 4.84 -1.73 11.53
N PRO A 20 4.00 -2.78 11.38
CA PRO A 20 4.25 -4.08 12.00
C PRO A 20 5.54 -4.75 11.53
N MET A 21 5.92 -4.55 10.26
CA MET A 21 7.16 -5.10 9.70
C MET A 21 8.41 -4.27 10.06
N GLY A 22 8.25 -3.05 10.60
CA GLY A 22 9.36 -2.15 10.89
C GLY A 22 10.05 -1.61 9.63
N ILE A 23 9.33 -1.54 8.51
CA ILE A 23 9.86 -1.17 7.20
C ILE A 23 9.56 0.30 6.92
N GLY A 24 10.58 1.03 6.47
CA GLY A 24 10.44 2.41 6.04
C GLY A 24 9.74 2.53 4.69
N VAL A 25 8.98 3.59 4.49
CA VAL A 25 8.28 3.88 3.23
C VAL A 25 9.23 3.94 2.03
N SER A 26 10.44 4.48 2.21
CA SER A 26 11.46 4.52 1.16
C SER A 26 11.96 3.15 0.75
N LEU A 27 12.23 2.28 1.73
CA LEU A 27 12.65 0.91 1.46
C LEU A 27 11.54 0.14 0.74
N PHE A 28 10.30 0.26 1.20
CA PHE A 28 9.16 -0.34 0.52
C PHE A 28 9.02 0.14 -0.92
N ALA A 29 9.15 1.45 -1.16
CA ALA A 29 9.08 2.04 -2.49
C ALA A 29 10.15 1.46 -3.44
N ASP A 30 11.39 1.36 -2.95
CA ASP A 30 12.51 0.78 -3.72
C ASP A 30 12.26 -0.71 -4.05
N GLU A 31 11.73 -1.49 -3.10
CA GLU A 31 11.47 -2.93 -3.27
C GLU A 31 10.37 -3.26 -4.28
N ILE A 32 9.40 -2.35 -4.47
CA ILE A 32 8.27 -2.54 -5.40
C ILE A 32 8.42 -1.76 -6.71
N ASP A 33 9.58 -1.15 -6.94
CA ASP A 33 9.90 -0.32 -8.10
C ASP A 33 8.93 0.87 -8.28
N LEU A 34 8.52 1.50 -7.16
CA LEU A 34 7.72 2.73 -7.17
C LEU A 34 8.53 3.90 -6.60
N SER A 35 8.20 5.12 -7.05
CA SER A 35 8.80 6.31 -6.45
C SER A 35 8.30 6.52 -5.02
N LEU A 36 9.17 7.00 -4.14
CA LEU A 36 8.81 7.38 -2.77
C LEU A 36 7.61 8.35 -2.72
N ASP A 37 7.53 9.29 -3.67
CA ASP A 37 6.39 10.21 -3.79
C ASP A 37 5.08 9.47 -4.09
N SER A 38 5.11 8.47 -4.98
CA SER A 38 3.94 7.64 -5.29
C SER A 38 3.39 6.93 -4.05
N VAL A 39 4.28 6.34 -3.26
CA VAL A 39 3.90 5.65 -2.03
C VAL A 39 3.40 6.64 -0.97
N ASN A 40 4.05 7.80 -0.84
CA ASN A 40 3.60 8.86 0.07
C ASN A 40 2.21 9.39 -0.30
N GLN A 41 1.91 9.58 -1.58
CA GLN A 41 0.57 9.99 -2.02
C GLN A 41 -0.48 8.92 -1.72
N LEU A 42 -0.14 7.64 -1.84
CA LEU A 42 -1.00 6.52 -1.47
C LEU A 42 -1.30 6.56 0.03
N ILE A 43 -0.27 6.62 0.88
CA ILE A 43 -0.41 6.71 2.35
C ILE A 43 -1.19 7.96 2.76
N ALA A 44 -0.98 9.09 2.07
CA ALA A 44 -1.68 10.35 2.36
C ALA A 44 -3.13 10.41 1.85
N GLY A 45 -3.68 9.34 1.27
CA GLY A 45 -5.06 9.34 0.78
C GLY A 45 -5.28 10.11 -0.53
N ARG A 46 -4.21 10.52 -1.22
CA ARG A 46 -4.27 11.39 -2.42
C ARG A 46 -4.29 10.62 -3.73
N ARG A 47 -3.99 9.32 -3.67
CA ARG A 47 -3.86 8.40 -4.81
C ARG A 47 -4.48 7.06 -4.46
N SER A 48 -5.22 6.46 -5.38
CA SER A 48 -5.63 5.06 -5.28
C SER A 48 -4.53 4.10 -5.75
N VAL A 49 -4.58 2.84 -5.33
CA VAL A 49 -3.68 1.78 -5.83
C VAL A 49 -4.06 1.46 -7.28
N ALA A 50 -3.10 1.55 -8.21
CA ALA A 50 -3.35 1.11 -9.59
C ALA A 50 -3.31 -0.42 -9.68
N PRO A 51 -4.03 -1.05 -10.62
CA PRO A 51 -4.00 -2.51 -10.78
C PRO A 51 -2.59 -3.08 -10.97
N ALA A 52 -1.73 -2.39 -11.71
CA ALA A 52 -0.33 -2.78 -11.91
C ALA A 52 0.47 -2.79 -10.59
N ASP A 53 0.22 -1.81 -9.71
CA ASP A 53 0.88 -1.75 -8.40
C ASP A 53 0.37 -2.85 -7.47
N ALA A 54 -0.92 -3.20 -7.55
CA ALA A 54 -1.53 -4.21 -6.68
C ALA A 54 -0.82 -5.57 -6.80
N HIS A 55 -0.36 -5.94 -8.00
CA HIS A 55 0.46 -7.15 -8.20
C HIS A 55 1.81 -7.08 -7.49
N ASN A 56 2.49 -5.93 -7.54
CA ASN A 56 3.78 -5.74 -6.86
C ASN A 56 3.60 -5.80 -5.34
N PHE A 57 2.51 -5.24 -4.81
CA PHE A 57 2.18 -5.29 -3.39
C PHE A 57 1.89 -6.74 -2.96
N ALA A 58 1.10 -7.47 -3.76
CA ALA A 58 0.81 -8.89 -3.58
C ALA A 58 2.10 -9.71 -3.44
N ASN A 59 3.02 -9.52 -4.39
CA ASN A 59 4.28 -10.24 -4.45
C ASN A 59 5.18 -9.89 -3.27
N TYR A 60 5.28 -8.60 -2.91
CA TYR A 60 6.10 -8.14 -1.79
C TYR A 60 5.61 -8.68 -0.44
N PHE A 61 4.30 -8.64 -0.20
CA PHE A 61 3.71 -9.12 1.06
C PHE A 61 3.40 -10.63 1.07
N GLY A 62 3.63 -11.33 -0.04
CA GLY A 62 3.29 -12.75 -0.18
C GLY A 62 1.77 -13.03 -0.12
N ILE A 63 0.94 -12.04 -0.48
CA ILE A 63 -0.52 -12.15 -0.48
C ILE A 63 -0.98 -12.53 -1.89
N ALA A 64 -1.87 -13.52 -2.00
CA ALA A 64 -2.53 -13.82 -3.27
C ALA A 64 -3.59 -12.73 -3.54
N VAL A 65 -3.36 -11.86 -4.51
CA VAL A 65 -4.39 -10.91 -4.97
C VAL A 65 -5.34 -11.62 -5.93
N SER A 66 -6.63 -11.55 -5.64
CA SER A 66 -7.72 -11.97 -6.51
C SER A 66 -8.39 -10.71 -7.04
N PHE A 67 -8.27 -10.44 -8.35
CA PHE A 67 -8.92 -9.33 -9.06
C PHE A 67 -10.08 -9.84 -9.90
#